data_AF-A0A356KT21-F1
#
_entry.id   AF-A0A356KT21-F1
#
_cell.length_a   1.000
_cell.length_b   1.000
_cell.length_c   1.000
_cell.angle_alpha   90.00
_cell.angle_beta   90.00
_cell.angle_gamma   90.00
#
_symmetry.space_group_name_H-M   'P 1'
#
loop_
_entity.id
_entity.type
_entity.pdbx_description
1 polymer ?
#
loop_
_entity_poly.entity_id
_entity_poly.type
_entity_poly.pdbx_seq_one_letter_code
_entity_poly.pdbx_strand_id
1 'polypeptide(L)'
;QLVDTWLANPDPALGRQLVEALSDLGDDGADQRFFLGPLIDRLACAGLPEAEALLFSWHPALSDWVGRSDGARRVRAGLLRWSRTKDDLLLVGEQGAGHHAAANTLHVLGFGAPSWSPSWTVLWESMPEIVLERELADLPRGGFLYVEDACPGERFGRVAEAARRTRSRLIVGCTPERSRGAWGHRFGAALELPPLRERREDLPLLIQRRLAQHGLLGGLGEQDLALLAGHGWPGNLNELDGLIELVVEPAPLTICERFRRSCEAWLEA
;
A
#
# COMPACT_ATOMS: atom_id res chain seq x y z
N GLN A 1 14.42 -14.19 -17.56
CA GLN A 1 14.53 -15.41 -18.40
C GLN A 1 14.07 -16.65 -17.65
N LEU A 2 14.79 -17.15 -16.63
CA LEU A 2 14.36 -18.33 -15.88
C LEU A 2 12.99 -18.15 -15.20
N VAL A 3 12.78 -17.01 -14.51
CA VAL A 3 11.47 -16.65 -13.94
C VAL A 3 10.37 -16.60 -15.00
N ASP A 4 10.64 -16.03 -16.18
CA ASP A 4 9.64 -15.94 -17.26
C ASP A 4 9.33 -17.32 -17.86
N THR A 5 10.34 -18.19 -17.95
CA THR A 5 10.18 -19.59 -18.40
C THR A 5 9.31 -20.36 -17.42
N TRP A 6 9.55 -20.17 -16.12
CA TRP A 6 8.75 -20.79 -15.07
C TRP A 6 7.32 -20.25 -15.05
N LEU A 7 7.11 -18.94 -15.22
CA LEU A 7 5.75 -18.36 -15.29
C LEU A 7 4.94 -18.91 -16.47
N ALA A 8 5.59 -19.29 -17.57
CA ALA A 8 4.94 -19.92 -18.72
C ALA A 8 4.56 -21.40 -18.48
N ASN A 9 5.28 -22.10 -17.60
CA ASN A 9 4.99 -23.48 -17.21
C ASN A 9 5.37 -23.70 -15.73
N PRO A 10 4.45 -23.38 -14.78
CA PRO A 10 4.77 -23.38 -13.36
C PRO A 10 5.03 -24.78 -12.82
N ASP A 11 6.30 -25.06 -12.49
CA ASP A 11 6.72 -26.27 -11.79
C ASP A 11 7.14 -25.95 -10.34
N PRO A 12 6.46 -26.46 -9.29
CA PRO A 12 6.76 -26.09 -7.91
C PRO A 12 8.19 -26.40 -7.44
N ALA A 13 8.87 -27.39 -8.01
CA ALA A 13 10.24 -27.74 -7.62
C ALA A 13 11.25 -26.73 -8.20
N LEU A 14 11.14 -26.43 -9.50
CA LEU A 14 11.92 -25.38 -10.15
C LEU A 14 11.63 -24.01 -9.53
N GLY A 15 10.36 -23.75 -9.16
CA GLY A 15 9.97 -22.52 -8.48
C GLY A 15 10.73 -22.30 -7.17
N ARG A 16 10.81 -23.35 -6.34
CA ARG A 16 11.59 -23.31 -5.10
C ARG A 16 13.09 -23.11 -5.35
N GLN A 17 13.66 -23.79 -6.35
CA GLN A 17 15.07 -23.58 -6.73
C GLN A 17 15.34 -22.14 -7.20
N LEU A 18 14.39 -21.52 -7.91
CA LEU A 18 14.51 -20.12 -8.33
C LEU A 18 14.47 -19.17 -7.13
N VAL A 19 13.61 -19.43 -6.15
CA VAL A 19 13.55 -18.63 -4.90
C VAL A 19 14.84 -18.76 -4.11
N GLU A 20 15.38 -19.97 -3.98
CA GLU A 20 16.66 -20.23 -3.31
C GLU A 20 17.81 -19.48 -4.00
N ALA A 21 17.93 -19.60 -5.32
CA ALA A 21 18.95 -18.88 -6.09
C ALA A 21 18.79 -17.34 -5.98
N LEU A 22 17.55 -16.83 -5.95
CA LEU A 22 17.29 -15.39 -5.76
C LEU A 22 17.66 -14.94 -4.34
N SER A 23 17.39 -15.78 -3.34
CA SER A 23 17.78 -15.52 -1.94
C SER A 23 19.28 -15.33 -1.82
N ASP A 24 20.06 -16.25 -2.38
CA ASP A 24 21.52 -16.22 -2.33
C ASP A 24 22.10 -14.98 -3.03
N LEU A 25 21.54 -14.60 -4.19
CA LEU A 25 21.96 -13.39 -4.91
C LEU A 25 21.72 -12.10 -4.11
N GLY A 26 20.62 -12.02 -3.37
CA GLY A 26 20.26 -10.82 -2.61
C GLY A 26 21.12 -10.56 -1.37
N ASP A 27 21.99 -11.49 -0.97
CA ASP A 27 22.88 -11.32 0.18
C ASP A 27 24.10 -10.44 -0.10
N ASP A 28 24.41 -10.19 -1.37
CA ASP A 28 25.53 -9.33 -1.79
C ASP A 28 25.26 -7.82 -1.65
N GLY A 29 24.08 -7.41 -1.17
CA GLY A 29 23.82 -6.02 -0.74
C GLY A 29 22.38 -5.54 -0.92
N ALA A 30 21.99 -4.56 -0.10
CA ALA A 30 20.63 -4.01 -0.05
C ALA A 30 20.10 -3.54 -1.42
N ASP A 31 20.95 -2.99 -2.28
CA ASP A 31 20.55 -2.47 -3.59
C ASP A 31 20.07 -3.56 -4.56
N GLN A 32 20.63 -4.77 -4.49
CA GLN A 32 20.20 -5.89 -5.32
C GLN A 32 18.79 -6.35 -4.94
N ARG A 33 18.46 -6.35 -3.64
CA ARG A 33 17.14 -6.74 -3.13
C ARG A 33 16.00 -5.87 -3.68
N PHE A 34 16.26 -4.57 -3.93
CA PHE A 34 15.28 -3.68 -4.57
C PHE A 34 15.09 -4.01 -6.05
N PHE A 35 16.16 -4.38 -6.75
CA PHE A 35 16.09 -4.74 -8.17
C PHE A 35 15.45 -6.11 -8.42
N LEU A 36 15.72 -7.07 -7.55
CA LEU A 36 15.20 -8.43 -7.62
C LEU A 36 13.79 -8.58 -7.01
N GLY A 37 13.37 -7.65 -6.14
CA GLY A 37 12.05 -7.67 -5.50
C GLY A 37 10.87 -7.86 -6.47
N PRO A 38 10.77 -7.13 -7.59
CA PRO A 38 9.69 -7.36 -8.58
C PRO A 38 9.71 -8.75 -9.24
N LEU A 39 10.86 -9.42 -9.31
CA LEU A 39 10.94 -10.79 -9.81
C LEU A 39 10.38 -11.78 -8.79
N ILE A 40 10.77 -11.62 -7.53
CA ILE A 40 10.27 -12.42 -6.40
C ILE A 40 8.76 -12.22 -6.24
N ASP A 41 8.28 -10.99 -6.39
CA ASP A 41 6.86 -10.66 -6.30
C ASP A 41 6.02 -11.36 -7.39
N ARG A 42 6.57 -11.52 -8.60
CA ARG A 42 5.91 -12.30 -9.66
C ARG A 42 5.77 -13.78 -9.29
N LEU A 43 6.81 -14.36 -8.68
CA LEU A 43 6.77 -15.74 -8.19
C LEU A 43 5.75 -15.90 -7.05
N ALA A 44 5.70 -14.93 -6.12
CA ALA A 44 4.73 -14.89 -5.03
C ALA A 44 3.28 -14.82 -5.54
N CYS A 45 3.00 -13.94 -6.51
CA CYS A 45 1.68 -13.80 -7.11
C CYS A 45 1.24 -15.06 -7.89
N ALA A 46 2.20 -15.80 -8.45
CA ALA A 46 1.95 -17.09 -9.10
C ALA A 46 1.71 -18.24 -8.10
N GLY A 47 1.67 -17.96 -6.79
CA GLY A 47 1.27 -18.91 -5.77
C GLY A 47 2.42 -19.66 -5.10
N LEU A 48 3.66 -19.15 -5.17
CA LEU A 48 4.80 -19.69 -4.40
C LEU A 48 4.92 -18.99 -3.03
N PRO A 49 4.57 -19.65 -1.91
CA PRO A 49 4.63 -19.03 -0.58
C PRO A 49 6.05 -18.67 -0.14
N GLU A 50 7.05 -19.44 -0.57
CA GLU A 50 8.46 -19.18 -0.24
C GLU A 50 8.94 -17.86 -0.86
N ALA A 51 8.45 -17.52 -2.06
CA ALA A 51 8.74 -16.25 -2.69
C ALA A 51 8.09 -15.08 -1.93
N GLU A 52 6.85 -15.26 -1.47
CA GLU A 52 6.15 -14.26 -0.66
C GLU A 52 6.89 -14.00 0.67
N ALA A 53 7.29 -15.08 1.35
CA ALA A 53 8.08 -14.99 2.58
C ALA A 53 9.42 -14.28 2.35
N LEU A 54 10.13 -14.60 1.25
CA LEU A 54 11.38 -13.96 0.89
C LEU A 54 11.19 -12.46 0.60
N LEU A 55 10.15 -12.09 -0.16
CA LEU A 55 9.82 -10.70 -0.48
C LEU A 55 9.63 -9.86 0.78
N PHE A 56 8.82 -10.35 1.72
CA PHE A 56 8.54 -9.63 2.98
C PHE A 56 9.70 -9.71 3.98
N SER A 57 10.55 -10.73 3.91
CA SER A 57 11.82 -10.75 4.65
C SER A 57 12.75 -9.63 4.20
N TRP A 58 12.89 -9.44 2.89
CA TRP A 58 13.74 -8.39 2.33
C TRP A 58 13.15 -6.99 2.50
N HIS A 59 11.83 -6.87 2.38
CA HIS A 59 11.13 -5.59 2.43
C HIS A 59 9.90 -5.67 3.36
N PRO A 60 10.09 -5.67 4.69
CA PRO A 60 8.97 -5.83 5.65
C PRO A 60 7.85 -4.79 5.50
N ALA A 61 8.19 -3.58 5.04
CA ALA A 61 7.25 -2.51 4.79
C ALA A 61 6.29 -2.77 3.62
N LEU A 62 6.57 -3.75 2.75
CA LEU A 62 5.63 -4.21 1.72
C LEU A 62 4.52 -5.08 2.30
N SER A 63 4.64 -5.54 3.55
CA SER A 63 3.63 -6.40 4.15
C SER A 63 2.28 -5.70 4.24
N ASP A 64 2.22 -4.37 4.35
CA ASP A 64 0.95 -3.62 4.32
C ASP A 64 0.23 -3.68 2.96
N TRP A 65 0.93 -4.16 1.92
CA TRP A 65 0.45 -4.34 0.56
C TRP A 65 0.31 -5.83 0.23
N VAL A 66 -0.48 -6.58 1.01
CA VAL A 66 -0.83 -7.97 0.68
C VAL A 66 -1.74 -8.07 -0.55
N GLY A 67 -1.66 -9.21 -1.24
CA GLY A 67 -2.47 -9.49 -2.42
C GLY A 67 -1.66 -10.09 -3.56
N ARG A 68 -2.33 -10.86 -4.43
CA ARG A 68 -1.77 -11.51 -5.62
C ARG A 68 -2.25 -10.86 -6.92
N SER A 69 -3.19 -9.92 -6.85
CA SER A 69 -3.69 -9.22 -8.02
C SER A 69 -2.61 -8.45 -8.76
N ASP A 70 -2.84 -8.27 -10.07
CA ASP A 70 -1.99 -7.42 -10.89
C ASP A 70 -1.93 -5.98 -10.37
N GLY A 71 -3.02 -5.49 -9.78
CA GLY A 71 -3.05 -4.20 -9.10
C GLY A 71 -2.06 -4.13 -7.93
N ALA A 72 -2.11 -5.12 -7.03
CA ALA A 72 -1.20 -5.24 -5.88
C ALA A 72 0.26 -5.25 -6.32
N ARG A 73 0.56 -6.10 -7.32
CA ARG A 73 1.89 -6.29 -7.87
C ARG A 73 2.45 -5.01 -8.50
N ARG A 74 1.62 -4.28 -9.26
CA ARG A 74 2.02 -2.98 -9.84
C ARG A 74 2.35 -1.96 -8.74
N VAL A 75 1.54 -1.91 -7.67
CA VAL A 75 1.81 -1.01 -6.54
C VAL A 75 3.12 -1.38 -5.86
N ARG A 76 3.34 -2.65 -5.47
CA ARG A 76 4.59 -3.10 -4.82
C ARG A 76 5.81 -2.81 -5.68
N ALA A 77 5.75 -3.10 -6.99
CA ALA A 77 6.83 -2.77 -7.92
C ALA A 77 7.08 -1.25 -8.02
N GLY A 78 6.01 -0.45 -7.99
CA GLY A 78 6.09 1.01 -7.94
C GLY A 78 6.75 1.52 -6.65
N LEU A 79 6.36 1.00 -5.49
CA LEU A 79 6.92 1.36 -4.19
C LEU A 79 8.43 1.02 -4.10
N LEU A 80 8.83 -0.16 -4.58
CA LEU A 80 10.25 -0.54 -4.67
C LEU A 80 11.05 0.37 -5.61
N ARG A 81 10.45 0.79 -6.74
CA ARG A 81 11.10 1.72 -7.67
C ARG A 81 11.24 3.12 -7.07
N TRP A 82 10.14 3.68 -6.58
CA TRP A 82 10.09 5.08 -6.15
C TRP A 82 10.78 5.31 -4.81
N SER A 83 10.87 4.31 -3.92
CA SER A 83 11.66 4.40 -2.69
C SER A 83 13.17 4.65 -2.95
N ARG A 84 13.67 4.28 -4.14
CA ARG A 84 15.06 4.48 -4.56
C ARG A 84 15.38 5.86 -5.14
N THR A 85 14.36 6.71 -5.28
CA THR A 85 14.51 8.07 -5.82
C THR A 85 14.30 9.11 -4.72
N LYS A 86 14.84 10.31 -4.91
CA LYS A 86 14.55 11.47 -4.06
C LYS A 86 13.41 12.33 -4.63
N ASP A 87 12.81 11.88 -5.73
CA ASP A 87 11.77 12.63 -6.44
C ASP A 87 10.50 12.66 -5.61
N ASP A 88 9.83 13.81 -5.69
CA ASP A 88 8.49 13.98 -5.15
C ASP A 88 7.50 13.15 -5.97
N LEU A 89 6.49 12.59 -5.31
CA LEU A 89 5.59 11.62 -5.92
C LEU A 89 4.13 11.91 -5.59
N LEU A 90 3.27 11.81 -6.60
CA LEU A 90 1.82 11.72 -6.41
C LEU A 90 1.41 10.26 -6.20
N LEU A 91 0.65 10.00 -5.15
CA LEU A 91 -0.12 8.78 -4.93
C LEU A 91 -1.54 9.08 -5.39
N VAL A 92 -2.00 8.39 -6.42
CA VAL A 92 -3.29 8.66 -7.06
C VAL A 92 -4.21 7.47 -6.83
N GLY A 93 -5.39 7.70 -6.27
CA GLY A 93 -6.33 6.62 -5.96
C GLY A 93 -7.58 7.14 -5.29
N GLU A 94 -8.63 6.33 -5.24
CA GLU A 94 -9.85 6.68 -4.53
C GLU A 94 -9.64 6.73 -3.01
N GLN A 95 -10.55 7.37 -2.29
CA GLN A 95 -10.50 7.42 -0.84
C GLN A 95 -10.47 5.99 -0.26
N GLY A 96 -9.53 5.75 0.66
CA GLY A 96 -9.32 4.43 1.26
C GLY A 96 -8.59 3.42 0.36
N ALA A 97 -8.06 3.80 -0.81
CA ALA A 97 -7.28 2.90 -1.66
C ALA A 97 -5.87 2.55 -1.11
N GLY A 98 -5.48 3.18 0.01
CA GLY A 98 -4.24 2.88 0.72
C GLY A 98 -3.14 3.93 0.62
N HIS A 99 -3.45 5.21 0.36
CA HIS A 99 -2.43 6.27 0.25
C HIS A 99 -1.52 6.36 1.47
N HIS A 100 -2.06 6.25 2.68
CA HIS A 100 -1.28 6.28 3.91
C HIS A 100 -0.30 5.10 3.99
N ALA A 101 -0.77 3.89 3.67
CA ALA A 101 0.08 2.69 3.63
C ALA A 101 1.21 2.85 2.59
N ALA A 102 0.92 3.38 1.40
CA ALA A 102 1.92 3.63 0.36
C ALA A 102 2.94 4.68 0.80
N ALA A 103 2.49 5.79 1.39
CA ALA A 103 3.36 6.84 1.90
C ALA A 103 4.29 6.32 3.00
N ASN A 104 3.75 5.55 3.95
CA ASN A 104 4.53 4.90 5.00
C ASN A 104 5.55 3.90 4.42
N THR A 105 5.14 3.06 3.47
CA THR A 105 6.06 2.13 2.80
C THR A 105 7.19 2.86 2.08
N LEU A 106 6.90 3.94 1.35
CA LEU A 106 7.92 4.77 0.69
C LEU A 106 8.88 5.42 1.68
N HIS A 107 8.36 5.84 2.83
CA HIS A 107 9.15 6.42 3.91
C HIS A 107 10.11 5.39 4.51
N VAL A 108 9.60 4.21 4.90
CA VAL A 108 10.40 3.16 5.54
C VAL A 108 11.44 2.56 4.58
N LEU A 109 11.10 2.40 3.29
CA LEU A 109 12.01 1.87 2.28
C LEU A 109 12.96 2.93 1.68
N GLY A 110 12.73 4.21 1.99
CA GLY A 110 13.37 5.35 1.32
C GLY A 110 14.89 5.35 1.39
N PHE A 111 15.55 5.55 0.24
CA PHE A 111 17.01 5.57 0.14
C PHE A 111 17.67 6.68 0.99
N GLY A 112 18.61 6.29 1.85
CA GLY A 112 19.46 7.22 2.62
C GLY A 112 18.75 7.97 3.75
N ALA A 113 17.48 7.67 3.99
CA ALA A 113 16.74 8.10 5.16
C ALA A 113 16.68 6.88 6.10
N PRO A 114 17.42 6.86 7.22
CA PRO A 114 17.22 5.81 8.21
C PRO A 114 15.75 5.79 8.65
N SER A 115 15.25 4.65 9.13
CA SER A 115 13.83 4.46 9.53
C SER A 115 13.33 5.44 10.61
N TRP A 116 14.25 6.16 11.27
CA TRP A 116 13.96 7.25 12.22
C TRP A 116 13.95 8.65 11.58
N SER A 117 14.06 8.76 10.27
CA SER A 117 13.94 10.06 9.59
C SER A 117 12.55 10.63 9.87
N PRO A 118 12.42 11.92 10.14
CA PRO A 118 11.11 12.49 10.45
C PRO A 118 10.17 12.31 9.26
N SER A 119 8.98 11.76 9.54
CA SER A 119 7.84 11.78 8.65
C SER A 119 6.81 12.73 9.26
N TRP A 120 6.43 13.76 8.50
CA TRP A 120 5.40 14.70 8.92
C TRP A 120 4.20 14.60 7.99
N THR A 121 3.00 14.60 8.56
CA THR A 121 1.74 14.38 7.82
C THR A 121 0.84 15.61 7.92
N VAL A 122 0.38 16.08 6.76
CA VAL A 122 -0.66 17.11 6.64
C VAL A 122 -1.98 16.42 6.29
N LEU A 123 -2.95 16.54 7.19
CA LEU A 123 -4.33 16.15 6.92
C LEU A 123 -5.03 17.29 6.18
N TRP A 124 -5.07 17.23 4.85
CA TRP A 124 -5.42 18.39 4.02
C TRP A 124 -6.78 18.99 4.36
N GLU A 125 -7.82 18.18 4.46
CA GLU A 125 -9.19 18.66 4.66
C GLU A 125 -9.46 19.06 6.12
N SER A 126 -8.80 18.42 7.09
CA SER A 126 -9.09 18.61 8.52
C SER A 126 -8.16 19.61 9.21
N MET A 127 -7.06 20.03 8.59
CA MET A 127 -6.10 20.97 9.16
C MET A 127 -6.46 22.42 8.82
N PRO A 128 -6.88 23.26 9.78
CA PRO A 128 -7.15 24.68 9.54
C PRO A 128 -5.90 25.44 9.08
N GLU A 129 -6.06 26.52 8.32
CA GLU A 129 -4.94 27.25 7.70
C GLU A 129 -3.92 27.75 8.73
N ILE A 130 -4.39 28.31 9.86
CA ILE A 130 -3.50 28.81 10.91
C ILE A 130 -2.65 27.70 11.55
N VAL A 131 -3.20 26.48 11.62
CA VAL A 131 -2.47 25.31 12.14
C VAL A 131 -1.46 24.86 11.09
N LEU A 132 -1.88 24.77 9.83
CA LEU A 132 -1.00 24.41 8.72
C LEU A 132 0.22 25.34 8.64
N GLU A 133 0.01 26.66 8.67
CA GLU A 133 1.11 27.63 8.60
C GLU A 133 2.12 27.47 9.74
N ARG A 134 1.62 27.28 10.97
CA ARG A 134 2.47 27.05 12.14
C ARG A 134 3.28 25.77 11.99
N GLU A 135 2.63 24.67 11.65
CA GLU A 135 3.32 23.38 11.52
C GLU A 135 4.33 23.38 10.37
N LEU A 136 3.99 24.02 9.24
CA LEU A 136 4.91 24.19 8.12
C LEU A 136 6.13 25.03 8.52
N ALA A 137 5.98 26.03 9.39
CA ALA A 137 7.10 26.83 9.89
C ALA A 137 8.08 25.98 10.70
N ASP A 138 7.55 25.08 11.54
CA ASP A 138 8.30 24.23 12.48
C ASP A 138 8.82 22.93 11.85
N LEU A 139 8.55 22.68 10.57
CA LEU A 139 9.00 21.49 9.84
C LEU A 139 10.53 21.27 9.96
N PRO A 140 10.98 20.05 10.35
CA PRO A 140 12.39 19.73 10.42
C PRO A 140 13.03 19.67 9.04
N ARG A 141 14.36 19.88 8.98
CA ARG A 141 15.13 19.70 7.74
C ARG A 141 15.25 18.21 7.37
N GLY A 142 15.10 17.92 6.09
CA GLY A 142 15.15 16.57 5.53
C GLY A 142 13.85 15.79 5.79
N GLY A 143 13.94 14.47 5.68
CA GLY A 143 12.81 13.58 5.95
C GLY A 143 11.73 13.59 4.86
N PHE A 144 10.56 13.10 5.24
CA PHE A 144 9.39 12.97 4.38
C PHE A 144 8.29 13.92 4.86
N LEU A 145 7.62 14.56 3.89
CA LEU A 145 6.38 15.28 4.12
C LEU A 145 5.29 14.59 3.30
N TYR A 146 4.33 13.98 3.99
CA TYR A 146 3.15 13.40 3.39
C TYR A 146 1.96 14.35 3.50
N VAL A 147 1.25 14.58 2.40
CA VAL A 147 0.01 15.37 2.39
C VAL A 147 -1.12 14.47 1.93
N GLU A 148 -2.09 14.23 2.80
CA GLU A 148 -3.23 13.36 2.54
C GLU A 148 -4.30 14.12 1.74
N ASP A 149 -4.82 13.51 0.68
CA ASP A 149 -5.93 14.01 -0.14
C ASP A 149 -5.80 15.48 -0.59
N ALA A 150 -4.60 15.92 -0.95
CA ALA A 150 -4.37 17.30 -1.33
C ALA A 150 -5.04 17.66 -2.67
N CYS A 151 -5.28 18.96 -2.87
CA CYS A 151 -5.66 19.52 -4.16
C CYS A 151 -4.67 20.61 -4.61
N PRO A 152 -4.42 20.78 -5.91
CA PRO A 152 -3.53 21.83 -6.39
C PRO A 152 -4.14 23.22 -6.18
N GLY A 153 -3.28 24.21 -5.92
CA GLY A 153 -3.69 25.59 -5.70
C GLY A 153 -2.72 26.35 -4.80
N GLU A 154 -3.09 27.57 -4.41
CA GLU A 154 -2.26 28.47 -3.58
C GLU A 154 -1.90 27.84 -2.23
N ARG A 155 -2.88 27.21 -1.56
CA ARG A 155 -2.66 26.49 -0.31
C ARG A 155 -1.59 25.40 -0.44
N PHE A 156 -1.57 24.68 -1.55
CA PHE A 156 -0.57 23.65 -1.81
C PHE A 156 0.79 24.26 -2.14
N GLY A 157 0.80 25.44 -2.78
CA GLY A 157 2.00 26.24 -3.01
C GLY A 157 2.81 26.47 -1.73
N ARG A 158 2.13 26.80 -0.62
CA ARG A 158 2.77 26.97 0.71
C ARG A 158 3.41 25.68 1.23
N VAL A 159 2.73 24.54 1.08
CA VAL A 159 3.27 23.23 1.46
C VAL A 159 4.50 22.88 0.61
N ALA A 160 4.41 23.08 -0.70
CA ALA A 160 5.51 22.83 -1.63
C ALA A 160 6.71 23.74 -1.34
N GLU A 161 6.47 24.99 -0.96
CA GLU A 161 7.53 25.91 -0.54
C GLU A 161 8.20 25.45 0.76
N ALA A 162 7.43 25.05 1.76
CA ALA A 162 7.97 24.51 3.01
C ALA A 162 8.84 23.28 2.76
N ALA A 163 8.35 22.30 1.98
CA ALA A 163 9.10 21.10 1.60
C ALA A 163 10.43 21.45 0.92
N ARG A 164 10.44 22.47 0.05
CA ARG A 164 11.67 22.95 -0.62
C ARG A 164 12.65 23.59 0.37
N ARG A 165 12.15 24.45 1.26
CA ARG A 165 12.94 25.13 2.30
C ARG A 165 13.61 24.12 3.24
N THR A 166 12.90 23.06 3.60
CA THR A 166 13.40 22.01 4.51
C THR A 166 14.14 20.90 3.79
N ARG A 167 14.09 20.83 2.45
CA ARG A 167 14.59 19.70 1.65
C ARG A 167 13.94 18.37 2.03
N SER A 168 12.67 18.43 2.45
CA SER A 168 11.85 17.25 2.69
C SER A 168 11.36 16.69 1.36
N ARG A 169 11.38 15.37 1.22
CA ARG A 169 10.75 14.69 0.08
C ARG A 169 9.24 14.79 0.24
N LEU A 170 8.56 15.31 -0.78
CA LEU A 170 7.11 15.54 -0.75
C LEU A 170 6.38 14.36 -1.42
N ILE A 171 5.54 13.69 -0.64
CA ILE A 171 4.60 12.66 -1.10
C ILE A 171 3.20 13.21 -0.94
N VAL A 172 2.36 13.10 -1.95
CA VAL A 172 1.00 13.64 -1.90
C VAL A 172 0.00 12.57 -2.31
N GLY A 173 -0.95 12.27 -1.44
CA GLY A 173 -2.14 11.52 -1.80
C GLY A 173 -3.18 12.43 -2.43
N CYS A 174 -3.84 11.96 -3.49
CA CYS A 174 -4.98 12.65 -4.09
C CYS A 174 -5.88 11.69 -4.86
N THR A 175 -7.11 12.15 -5.14
CA THR A 175 -8.04 11.42 -6.00
C THR A 175 -7.65 11.52 -7.48
N PRO A 176 -8.11 10.59 -8.34
CA PRO A 176 -7.87 10.66 -9.78
C PRO A 176 -8.34 11.96 -10.45
N GLU A 177 -9.37 12.61 -9.91
CA GLU A 177 -9.85 13.90 -10.39
C GLU A 177 -8.88 15.02 -10.03
N ARG A 178 -8.36 15.01 -8.79
CA ARG A 178 -7.41 16.02 -8.29
C ARG A 178 -6.03 15.88 -8.93
N SER A 179 -5.61 14.67 -9.31
CA SER A 179 -4.31 14.42 -9.95
C SER A 179 -4.14 15.14 -11.29
N ARG A 180 -5.25 15.39 -12.01
CA ARG A 180 -5.26 16.11 -13.30
C ARG A 180 -5.09 17.62 -13.18
N GLY A 181 -5.12 18.17 -11.97
CA GLY A 181 -4.99 19.60 -11.75
C GLY A 181 -3.55 20.12 -11.92
N ALA A 182 -3.37 21.44 -11.79
CA ALA A 182 -2.09 22.10 -12.01
C ALA A 182 -1.18 22.03 -10.76
N TRP A 183 -0.50 20.90 -10.56
CA TRP A 183 0.47 20.71 -9.47
C TRP A 183 1.81 21.44 -9.65
N GLY A 184 1.97 22.19 -10.75
CA GLY A 184 3.21 22.81 -11.17
C GLY A 184 4.21 21.79 -11.74
N HIS A 185 5.46 22.22 -11.96
CA HIS A 185 6.54 21.37 -12.49
C HIS A 185 7.21 20.48 -11.43
N ARG A 186 6.56 20.31 -10.26
CA ARG A 186 7.17 19.66 -9.10
C ARG A 186 7.14 18.13 -9.20
N PHE A 187 6.06 17.56 -9.73
CA PHE A 187 5.90 16.12 -9.86
C PHE A 187 6.19 15.68 -11.28
N GLY A 188 7.15 14.77 -11.45
CA GLY A 188 7.48 14.14 -12.73
C GLY A 188 6.76 12.81 -12.98
N ALA A 189 6.09 12.27 -11.96
CA ALA A 189 5.41 10.98 -12.03
C ALA A 189 4.33 10.82 -10.94
N ALA A 190 3.52 9.78 -11.13
CA ALA A 190 2.50 9.32 -10.20
C ALA A 190 2.58 7.80 -10.00
N LEU A 191 2.15 7.34 -8.83
CA LEU A 191 1.88 5.94 -8.54
C LEU A 191 0.37 5.78 -8.34
N GLU A 192 -0.25 5.03 -9.25
CA GLU A 192 -1.67 4.69 -9.19
C GLU A 192 -1.92 3.59 -8.15
N LEU A 193 -2.88 3.82 -7.27
CA LEU A 193 -3.37 2.92 -6.25
C LEU A 193 -4.76 2.43 -6.69
N PRO A 194 -4.88 1.17 -7.16
CA PRO A 194 -6.12 0.66 -7.71
C PRO A 194 -7.17 0.51 -6.60
N PRO A 195 -8.44 0.85 -6.88
CA PRO A 195 -9.52 0.63 -5.93
C PRO A 195 -9.73 -0.86 -5.66
N LEU A 196 -10.31 -1.20 -4.51
CA LEU A 196 -10.47 -2.57 -4.04
C LEU A 196 -11.28 -3.43 -5.02
N ARG A 197 -12.23 -2.83 -5.74
CA ARG A 197 -13.01 -3.52 -6.80
C ARG A 197 -12.18 -4.04 -7.98
N GLU A 198 -11.03 -3.44 -8.25
CA GLU A 198 -10.07 -3.89 -9.28
C GLU A 198 -9.11 -4.97 -8.75
N ARG A 199 -9.16 -5.26 -7.45
CA ARG A 199 -8.31 -6.23 -6.77
C ARG A 199 -9.07 -7.10 -5.78
N ARG A 200 -10.32 -7.47 -6.13
CA ARG A 200 -11.23 -8.28 -5.30
C ARG A 200 -10.66 -9.65 -4.95
N GLU A 201 -9.83 -10.22 -5.82
CA GLU A 201 -9.11 -11.47 -5.56
C GLU A 201 -8.15 -11.39 -4.36
N ASP A 202 -7.80 -10.18 -3.92
CA ASP A 202 -6.99 -9.96 -2.72
C ASP A 202 -7.81 -9.96 -1.43
N LEU A 203 -9.15 -9.89 -1.49
CA LEU A 203 -10.03 -9.84 -0.32
C LEU A 203 -9.75 -10.94 0.70
N PRO A 204 -9.56 -12.22 0.33
CA PRO A 204 -9.28 -13.28 1.30
C PRO A 204 -8.02 -13.00 2.13
N LEU A 205 -6.94 -12.55 1.47
CA LEU A 205 -5.66 -12.24 2.12
C LEU A 205 -5.76 -10.96 2.97
N LEU A 206 -6.47 -9.95 2.46
CA LEU A 206 -6.70 -8.69 3.17
C LEU A 206 -7.51 -8.89 4.46
N ILE A 207 -8.52 -9.75 4.42
CA ILE A 207 -9.38 -10.10 5.56
C ILE A 207 -8.60 -10.95 6.56
N GLN A 208 -7.93 -12.01 6.09
CA GLN A 208 -7.13 -12.88 6.95
C GLN A 208 -6.08 -12.08 7.73
N ARG A 209 -5.36 -11.16 7.06
CA ARG A 209 -4.36 -10.30 7.70
C ARG A 209 -4.99 -9.43 8.80
N ARG A 210 -6.13 -8.79 8.53
CA ARG A 210 -6.82 -7.93 9.50
C ARG A 210 -7.32 -8.74 10.70
N LEU A 211 -7.96 -9.87 10.48
CA LEU A 211 -8.38 -10.76 11.57
C LEU A 211 -7.19 -11.18 12.45
N ALA A 212 -6.05 -11.52 11.84
CA ALA A 212 -4.84 -11.89 12.57
C ALA A 212 -4.29 -10.73 13.43
N GLN A 213 -4.46 -9.47 13.02
CA GLN A 213 -4.08 -8.30 13.82
C GLN A 213 -4.90 -8.19 15.12
N HIS A 214 -6.13 -8.70 15.13
CA HIS A 214 -6.97 -8.81 16.33
C HIS A 214 -6.81 -10.15 17.07
N GLY A 215 -5.78 -10.94 16.73
CA GLY A 215 -5.54 -12.26 17.34
C GLY A 215 -6.53 -13.35 16.93
N LEU A 216 -7.35 -13.09 15.90
CA LEU A 216 -8.29 -14.06 15.36
C LEU A 216 -7.64 -14.83 14.21
N LEU A 217 -7.61 -16.16 14.34
CA LEU A 217 -7.18 -17.03 13.27
C LEU A 217 -8.39 -17.49 12.46
N GLY A 218 -8.27 -17.45 11.15
CA GLY A 218 -9.31 -17.92 10.24
C GLY A 218 -9.43 -17.04 9.00
N GLY A 219 -10.45 -17.36 8.22
CA GLY A 219 -10.86 -16.62 7.05
C GLY A 219 -12.34 -16.86 6.83
N LEU A 220 -12.83 -16.37 5.71
CA LEU A 220 -14.23 -16.51 5.34
C LEU A 220 -14.43 -17.75 4.47
N GLY A 221 -15.63 -18.31 4.53
CA GLY A 221 -16.03 -19.37 3.61
C GLY A 221 -16.12 -18.86 2.18
N GLU A 222 -16.02 -19.75 1.20
CA GLU A 222 -16.10 -19.41 -0.23
C GLU A 222 -17.39 -18.64 -0.58
N GLN A 223 -18.51 -19.00 0.04
CA GLN A 223 -19.80 -18.34 -0.17
C GLN A 223 -19.79 -16.88 0.32
N ASP A 224 -19.21 -16.64 1.50
CA ASP A 224 -19.12 -15.30 2.08
C ASP A 224 -18.14 -14.42 1.27
N LEU A 225 -17.05 -15.01 0.78
CA LEU A 225 -16.10 -14.33 -0.13
C LEU A 225 -16.74 -13.99 -1.48
N ALA A 226 -17.56 -14.89 -2.04
CA ALA A 226 -18.27 -14.65 -3.30
C ALA A 226 -19.27 -13.49 -3.16
N LEU A 227 -19.97 -13.41 -2.02
CA LEU A 227 -20.87 -12.30 -1.71
C LEU A 227 -20.11 -10.97 -1.69
N LEU A 228 -18.98 -10.92 -0.97
CA LEU A 228 -18.14 -9.72 -0.90
C LEU A 228 -17.52 -9.31 -2.24
N ALA A 229 -17.14 -10.28 -3.06
CA ALA A 229 -16.60 -10.01 -4.39
C ALA A 229 -17.66 -9.33 -5.28
N GLY A 230 -18.94 -9.54 -5.01
CA GLY A 230 -20.05 -8.84 -5.67
C GLY A 230 -20.18 -7.35 -5.31
N HIS A 231 -19.59 -6.91 -4.19
CA HIS A 231 -19.70 -5.53 -3.73
C HIS A 231 -18.82 -4.55 -4.53
N GLY A 232 -19.27 -3.29 -4.60
CA GLY A 232 -18.58 -2.22 -5.30
C GLY A 232 -17.37 -1.65 -4.56
N TRP A 233 -17.31 -1.84 -3.24
CA TRP A 233 -16.27 -1.33 -2.35
C TRP A 233 -15.98 0.19 -2.51
N PRO A 234 -16.99 1.09 -2.50
CA PRO A 234 -16.80 2.53 -2.70
C PRO A 234 -15.89 3.19 -1.66
N GLY A 235 -15.77 2.64 -0.44
CA GLY A 235 -14.86 3.13 0.60
C GLY A 235 -13.57 2.31 0.72
N ASN A 236 -13.33 1.37 -0.21
CA ASN A 236 -12.08 0.62 -0.35
C ASN A 236 -11.64 -0.06 0.96
N LEU A 237 -10.39 0.16 1.40
CA LEU A 237 -9.85 -0.47 2.60
C LEU A 237 -10.47 0.09 3.88
N ASN A 238 -10.88 1.37 3.90
CA ASN A 238 -11.55 1.96 5.07
C ASN A 238 -12.90 1.28 5.33
N GLU A 239 -13.60 0.96 4.24
CA GLU A 239 -14.85 0.21 4.27
C GLU A 239 -14.64 -1.22 4.74
N LEU A 240 -13.59 -1.88 4.24
CA LEU A 240 -13.18 -3.20 4.70
C LEU A 240 -12.82 -3.21 6.19
N ASP A 241 -12.09 -2.19 6.67
CA ASP A 241 -11.72 -2.05 8.07
C ASP A 241 -12.99 -1.92 8.94
N GLY A 242 -13.96 -1.09 8.51
CA GLY A 242 -15.26 -0.98 9.19
C GLY A 242 -16.02 -2.30 9.26
N LEU A 243 -15.99 -3.11 8.20
CA LEU A 243 -16.58 -4.46 8.22
C LEU A 243 -15.84 -5.39 9.20
N ILE A 244 -14.51 -5.34 9.26
CA ILE A 244 -13.74 -6.15 10.21
C ILE A 244 -14.04 -5.77 11.66
N GLU A 245 -14.17 -4.48 11.97
CA GLU A 245 -14.54 -4.01 13.32
C GLU A 245 -15.87 -4.66 13.80
N LEU A 246 -16.87 -4.76 12.93
CA LEU A 246 -18.14 -5.44 13.24
C LEU A 246 -17.98 -6.96 13.48
N VAL A 247 -16.97 -7.59 12.86
CA VAL A 247 -16.74 -9.04 12.96
C VAL A 247 -15.96 -9.39 14.22
N VAL A 248 -14.98 -8.56 14.60
CA VAL A 248 -14.14 -8.78 15.79
C VAL A 248 -14.89 -8.51 17.09
N GLU A 249 -15.95 -7.69 17.05
CA GLU A 249 -16.83 -7.43 18.21
C GLU A 249 -17.32 -8.75 18.86
N PRO A 250 -17.11 -8.94 20.18
CA PRO A 250 -17.47 -10.18 20.87
C PRO A 250 -18.96 -10.54 20.75
N ALA A 251 -19.26 -11.71 20.21
CA ALA A 251 -20.61 -12.26 20.09
C ALA A 251 -20.60 -13.80 20.25
N PRO A 252 -21.70 -14.43 20.69
CA PRO A 252 -21.81 -15.90 20.81
C PRO A 252 -22.00 -16.58 19.43
N LEU A 253 -21.26 -16.12 18.43
CA LEU A 253 -21.29 -16.54 17.03
C LEU A 253 -19.86 -16.76 16.55
N THR A 254 -19.68 -17.72 15.65
CA THR A 254 -18.42 -17.92 14.91
C THR A 254 -18.09 -16.71 14.05
N ILE A 255 -16.82 -16.56 13.63
CA ILE A 255 -16.40 -15.46 12.74
C ILE A 255 -17.23 -15.46 11.45
N CYS A 256 -17.49 -16.62 10.85
CA CYS A 256 -18.32 -16.72 9.65
C CYS A 256 -19.78 -16.31 9.89
N GLU A 257 -20.36 -16.65 11.05
CA GLU A 257 -21.73 -16.24 11.38
C GLU A 257 -21.84 -14.74 11.67
N ARG A 258 -20.85 -14.16 12.37
CA ARG A 258 -20.77 -12.71 12.57
C ARG A 258 -20.62 -12.00 11.23
N PHE A 259 -19.74 -12.53 10.38
CA PHE A 259 -19.50 -12.01 9.05
C PHE A 259 -20.76 -12.00 8.20
N ARG A 260 -21.49 -13.12 8.13
CA ARG A 260 -22.73 -13.22 7.37
C ARG A 260 -23.79 -12.23 7.87
N ARG A 261 -24.00 -12.18 9.19
CA ARG A 261 -24.95 -11.24 9.80
C ARG A 261 -24.58 -9.78 9.52
N SER A 262 -23.30 -9.44 9.64
CA SER A 262 -22.83 -8.08 9.39
C SER A 262 -22.91 -7.74 7.89
N CYS A 263 -22.55 -8.66 7.00
CA CYS A 263 -22.60 -8.44 5.55
C CYS A 263 -24.00 -8.33 5.00
N GLU A 264 -24.95 -9.16 5.44
CA GLU A 264 -26.35 -9.04 5.01
C GLU A 264 -26.93 -7.69 5.43
N ALA A 265 -26.75 -7.30 6.70
CA ALA A 265 -27.20 -6.00 7.20
C ALA A 265 -26.49 -4.80 6.53
N TRP A 266 -25.27 -5.00 6.07
CA TRP A 266 -24.42 -3.95 5.52
C TRP A 266 -24.53 -3.81 4.00
N LEU A 267 -24.82 -4.90 3.26
CA LEU A 267 -25.13 -4.85 1.83
C LEU A 267 -26.58 -4.38 1.57
N GLU A 268 -27.47 -4.49 2.55
CA GLU A 268 -28.85 -3.99 2.49
C GLU A 268 -28.99 -2.49 2.82
N ALA A 269 -27.98 -1.88 3.46
CA ALA A 269 -27.96 -0.48 3.91
C ALA A 269 -27.38 0.47 2.85
#